data_AF-V5I6R5-F1
#
_entry.id   AF-V5I6R5-F1
#
_cell.length_a   1.000
_cell.length_b   1.000
_cell.length_c   1.000
_cell.angle_alpha   90.00
_cell.angle_beta   90.00
_cell.angle_gamma   90.00
#
_symmetry.space_group_name_H-M   'P 1'
#
loop_
_entity.id
_entity.type
_entity.pdbx_description
1 polymer ?
#
loop_
_entity_poly.entity_id
_entity_poly.type
_entity_poly.pdbx_seq_one_letter_code
_entity_poly.pdbx_strand_id
1 'polypeptide(L)'
;ADLAGIPADPPLMRDVCPQCYRPTTVCYCSSVPNPPLCPKSRVIILQHPAEEKRCLRTATMLQLGLQADRCLVFKGKRFPGRWPELNVILSAPNTLLLYPSPAAVDIREISRRSDSISYNIVIIDGTWPQAKAIYTGSPILHDIK
;
A
#
# COMPACT_ATOMS: atom_id res chain seq x y z
N ALA A 1 -48.10 -25.07 2.20
CA ALA A 1 -47.75 -23.95 3.09
C ALA A 1 -46.51 -23.31 2.50
N ASP A 2 -46.68 -22.08 2.04
CA ASP A 2 -45.83 -21.38 1.08
C ASP A 2 -44.67 -20.69 1.82
N LEU A 3 -43.48 -21.30 1.79
CA LEU A 3 -42.26 -20.75 2.39
C LEU A 3 -41.60 -19.68 1.49
N ALA A 4 -42.17 -19.39 0.31
CA ALA A 4 -41.58 -18.47 -0.67
C ALA A 4 -41.64 -16.98 -0.26
N GLY A 5 -42.42 -16.65 0.78
CA GLY A 5 -42.64 -15.27 1.23
C GLY A 5 -41.86 -14.87 2.49
N ILE A 6 -41.02 -15.74 3.06
CA ILE A 6 -40.27 -15.39 4.28
C ILE A 6 -39.00 -14.62 3.86
N PRO A 7 -38.88 -13.32 4.19
CA PRO A 7 -37.63 -12.60 3.97
C PRO A 7 -36.55 -13.27 4.84
N ALA A 8 -35.40 -13.57 4.24
CA ALA A 8 -34.27 -14.06 4.99
C ALA A 8 -33.85 -12.99 6.00
N ASP A 9 -33.81 -13.34 7.29
CA ASP A 9 -33.24 -12.45 8.30
C ASP A 9 -31.81 -12.09 7.88
N PRO A 10 -31.46 -10.79 7.83
CA PRO A 10 -30.13 -10.39 7.46
C PRO A 10 -29.14 -11.03 8.46
N PRO A 11 -28.05 -11.64 7.97
CA PRO A 11 -27.10 -12.30 8.85
C PRO A 11 -26.55 -11.29 9.87
N LEU A 12 -26.46 -11.69 11.13
CA LEU A 12 -25.84 -10.89 12.19
C LEU A 12 -24.42 -10.50 11.78
N MET A 13 -24.24 -9.22 11.44
CA MET A 13 -22.94 -8.67 11.09
C MET A 13 -22.17 -8.40 12.38
N ARG A 14 -20.91 -8.85 12.43
CA ARG A 14 -20.02 -8.55 13.56
C ARG A 14 -19.68 -7.06 13.57
N ASP A 15 -19.59 -6.48 14.75
CA ASP A 15 -19.08 -5.12 14.93
C ASP A 15 -17.67 -4.99 14.34
N VAL A 16 -17.43 -3.88 13.64
CA VAL A 16 -16.16 -3.56 13.00
C VAL A 16 -15.55 -2.30 13.60
N CYS A 17 -14.22 -2.31 13.78
CA CYS A 17 -13.48 -1.14 14.22
C CYS A 17 -13.57 -0.02 13.17
N PRO A 18 -13.92 1.23 13.52
CA PRO A 18 -14.04 2.31 12.56
C PRO A 18 -12.70 2.79 11.97
N GLN A 19 -11.57 2.41 12.58
CA GLN A 19 -10.22 2.80 12.15
C GLN A 19 -9.60 1.77 11.19
N CYS A 20 -9.48 0.50 11.62
CA CYS A 20 -8.86 -0.55 10.79
C CYS A 20 -9.87 -1.39 9.98
N TYR A 21 -11.18 -1.18 10.20
CA TYR A 21 -12.27 -1.90 9.52
C TYR A 21 -12.24 -3.42 9.68
N ARG A 22 -11.57 -3.93 10.73
CA ARG A 22 -11.59 -5.34 11.10
C ARG A 22 -12.64 -5.61 12.17
N PRO A 23 -13.14 -6.85 12.30
CA PRO A 23 -13.99 -7.23 13.42
C PRO A 23 -13.33 -6.86 14.75
N THR A 24 -14.12 -6.35 15.69
CA THR A 24 -13.61 -5.83 16.98
C THR A 24 -12.73 -6.83 17.72
N THR A 25 -13.05 -8.12 17.65
CA THR A 25 -12.31 -9.22 18.30
C THR A 25 -10.89 -9.45 17.77
N VAL A 26 -10.57 -8.97 16.56
CA VAL A 26 -9.25 -9.13 15.91
C VAL A 26 -8.68 -7.77 15.47
N CYS A 27 -9.15 -6.70 16.11
CA CYS A 27 -8.64 -5.35 15.92
C CYS A 27 -7.17 -5.26 16.34
N TYR A 28 -6.34 -4.60 15.53
CA TYR A 28 -4.93 -4.37 15.83
C TYR A 28 -4.60 -2.93 16.23
N CYS A 29 -5.60 -2.03 16.30
CA CYS A 29 -5.37 -0.60 16.49
C CYS A 29 -4.62 -0.26 17.79
N SER A 30 -4.78 -1.06 18.84
CA SER A 30 -4.03 -0.91 20.10
C SER A 30 -2.53 -1.18 19.96
N SER A 31 -2.12 -1.91 18.92
CA SER A 31 -0.72 -2.22 18.62
C SER A 31 -0.11 -1.28 17.57
N VAL A 32 -0.90 -0.37 17.00
CA VAL A 32 -0.40 0.64 16.05
C VAL A 32 0.27 1.77 16.84
N PRO A 33 1.42 2.30 16.38
CA PRO A 33 2.07 3.43 17.04
C PRO A 33 1.11 4.61 17.26
N ASN A 34 1.03 5.09 18.50
CA ASN A 34 0.30 6.28 18.88
C ASN A 34 1.18 7.13 19.83
N PRO A 35 1.69 8.30 19.41
CA PRO A 35 1.38 8.98 18.15
C PRO A 35 1.97 8.28 16.90
N PRO A 36 1.38 8.51 15.70
CA PRO A 36 1.92 7.97 14.46
C PRO A 36 3.37 8.42 14.19
N LEU A 37 4.15 7.53 13.59
CA LEU A 37 5.57 7.76 13.31
C LEU A 37 5.76 8.78 12.18
N CYS A 38 6.79 9.62 12.28
CA CYS A 38 7.18 10.58 11.24
C CYS A 38 8.56 10.25 10.64
N PRO A 39 8.65 9.21 9.79
CA PRO A 39 9.89 8.94 9.07
C PRO A 39 10.23 10.11 8.13
N LYS A 40 11.53 10.36 7.91
CA LYS A 40 11.99 11.37 6.95
C LYS A 40 11.51 11.05 5.53
N SER A 41 11.60 9.78 5.14
CA SER A 41 11.13 9.27 3.85
C SER A 41 9.61 9.06 3.82
N ARG A 42 9.06 8.97 2.61
CA ARG A 42 7.65 8.68 2.36
C ARG A 42 7.52 7.29 1.77
N VAL A 43 6.46 6.57 2.15
CA VAL A 43 6.11 5.28 1.57
C VAL A 43 4.98 5.47 0.57
N ILE A 44 5.18 4.94 -0.64
CA ILE A 44 4.24 5.01 -1.75
C ILE A 44 3.83 3.59 -2.11
N ILE A 45 2.59 3.21 -1.82
CA ILE A 45 2.06 1.88 -2.08
C ILE A 45 1.30 1.86 -3.40
N LEU A 46 1.75 1.04 -4.35
CA LEU A 46 1.04 0.71 -5.58
C LEU A 46 0.26 -0.57 -5.36
N GLN A 47 -1.01 -0.43 -4.97
CA GLN A 47 -1.85 -1.54 -4.52
C GLN A 47 -2.67 -2.15 -5.65
N HIS A 48 -2.56 -3.47 -5.83
CA HIS A 48 -3.41 -4.22 -6.74
C HIS A 48 -4.87 -4.22 -6.24
N PRO A 49 -5.90 -4.01 -7.09
CA PRO A 49 -7.30 -3.90 -6.65
C PRO A 49 -7.84 -5.15 -5.93
N ALA A 50 -7.26 -6.33 -6.15
CA ALA A 50 -7.67 -7.56 -5.47
C ALA A 50 -7.24 -7.63 -4.00
N GLU A 51 -6.25 -6.82 -3.58
CA GLU A 51 -5.75 -6.83 -2.20
C GLU A 51 -6.68 -6.10 -1.22
N GLU A 52 -7.54 -5.21 -1.71
CA GLU A 52 -8.53 -4.52 -0.87
C GLU A 52 -9.47 -5.49 -0.13
N LYS A 53 -9.79 -6.62 -0.79
CA LYS A 53 -10.68 -7.65 -0.23
C LYS A 53 -9.97 -8.61 0.71
N ARG A 54 -8.66 -8.47 0.92
CA ARG A 54 -7.88 -9.37 1.78
C ARG A 54 -8.03 -8.97 3.24
N CYS A 55 -8.21 -9.97 4.10
CA CYS A 55 -8.51 -9.79 5.52
C CYS A 55 -7.42 -9.07 6.33
N LEU A 56 -6.17 -9.03 5.85
CA LEU A 56 -5.04 -8.44 6.57
C LEU A 56 -4.95 -6.91 6.41
N ARG A 57 -5.34 -6.36 5.25
CA ARG A 57 -5.32 -4.91 4.95
C ARG A 57 -4.03 -4.22 5.44
N THR A 58 -2.88 -4.78 5.08
CA THR A 58 -1.54 -4.32 5.50
C THR A 58 -1.27 -2.86 5.15
N ALA A 59 -1.76 -2.38 4.00
CA ALA A 59 -1.67 -0.97 3.63
C ALA A 59 -2.37 -0.04 4.66
N THR A 60 -3.54 -0.44 5.18
CA THR A 60 -4.26 0.34 6.21
C THR A 60 -3.47 0.39 7.52
N MET A 61 -2.78 -0.69 7.88
CA MET A 61 -1.93 -0.71 9.08
C MET A 61 -0.81 0.33 8.97
N LEU A 62 -0.18 0.45 7.80
CA LEU A 62 0.87 1.45 7.57
C LEU A 62 0.32 2.88 7.55
N GLN A 63 -0.86 3.10 6.95
CA GLN A 63 -1.51 4.41 6.94
C GLN A 63 -1.89 4.90 8.35
N LEU A 64 -2.31 4.00 9.25
CA LEU A 64 -2.63 4.35 10.63
C LEU A 64 -1.38 4.58 11.48
N GLY A 65 -0.28 3.85 11.20
CA GLY A 65 0.95 3.93 11.98
C GLY A 65 1.90 5.06 11.59
N LEU A 66 1.69 5.71 10.46
CA LEU A 66 2.51 6.83 9.97
C LEU A 66 1.72 8.14 9.99
N GLN A 67 2.42 9.26 10.17
CA GLN A 67 1.81 10.59 10.05
C GLN A 67 1.19 10.80 8.66
N ALA A 68 0.27 11.77 8.58
CA ALA A 68 -0.29 12.23 7.31
C ALA A 68 0.84 12.53 6.30
N ASP A 69 0.58 12.25 5.01
CA ASP A 69 1.50 12.42 3.89
C ASP A 69 2.77 11.53 3.88
N ARG A 70 3.00 10.73 4.94
CA ARG A 70 4.10 9.76 4.99
C ARG A 70 3.77 8.41 4.37
N CYS A 71 2.49 8.11 4.16
CA CYS A 71 2.03 6.92 3.46
C CYS A 71 0.97 7.30 2.41
N LEU A 72 1.29 7.14 1.13
CA LEU A 72 0.34 7.31 0.03
C LEU A 72 -0.01 5.95 -0.56
N VAL A 73 -1.29 5.71 -0.87
CA VAL A 73 -1.75 4.43 -1.45
C VAL A 73 -2.50 4.70 -2.75
N PHE A 74 -1.97 4.19 -3.85
CA PHE A 74 -2.53 4.30 -5.18
C PHE A 74 -3.01 2.94 -5.66
N LYS A 75 -4.30 2.84 -6.01
CA LYS A 75 -4.92 1.58 -6.43
C LYS A 75 -4.97 1.47 -7.94
N GLY A 76 -4.49 0.36 -8.50
CA GLY A 76 -4.45 0.13 -9.93
C GLY A 76 -3.70 -1.13 -10.36
N LYS A 77 -3.83 -1.48 -11.65
CA LYS A 77 -3.06 -2.57 -12.29
C LYS A 77 -1.93 -2.05 -13.18
N ARG A 78 -1.97 -0.76 -13.52
CA ARG A 78 -1.00 -0.03 -14.35
C ARG A 78 -0.83 1.37 -13.78
N PHE A 79 0.40 1.83 -13.66
CA PHE A 79 0.76 3.13 -13.11
C PHE A 79 1.59 3.95 -14.12
N PRO A 80 1.46 5.28 -14.13
CA PRO A 80 0.68 6.13 -13.21
C PRO A 80 -0.85 6.01 -13.39
N GLY A 81 -1.31 5.42 -14.49
CA GLY A 81 -2.73 5.12 -14.72
C GLY A 81 -3.59 6.38 -14.65
N ARG A 82 -4.56 6.40 -13.73
CA ARG A 82 -5.46 7.55 -13.48
C ARG A 82 -4.92 8.57 -12.48
N TRP A 83 -3.71 8.37 -11.96
CA TRP A 83 -3.11 9.17 -10.88
C TRP A 83 -2.02 10.08 -11.45
N PRO A 84 -2.36 11.24 -12.03
CA PRO A 84 -1.37 12.13 -12.66
C PRO A 84 -0.28 12.59 -11.69
N GLU A 85 -0.62 12.79 -10.40
CA GLU A 85 0.29 13.17 -9.33
C GLU A 85 1.43 12.15 -9.12
N LEU A 86 1.20 10.88 -9.50
CA LEU A 86 2.18 9.82 -9.36
C LEU A 86 3.34 9.99 -10.35
N ASN A 87 3.15 10.67 -11.48
CA ASN A 87 4.25 10.98 -12.40
C ASN A 87 5.34 11.80 -11.72
N VAL A 88 4.94 12.82 -10.96
CA VAL A 88 5.90 13.71 -10.27
C VAL A 88 6.68 12.92 -9.22
N ILE A 89 6.02 12.01 -8.52
CA ILE A 89 6.65 11.15 -7.51
C ILE A 89 7.60 10.15 -8.17
N LEU A 90 7.13 9.41 -9.19
CA LEU A 90 7.91 8.33 -9.81
C LEU A 90 9.12 8.84 -10.60
N SER A 91 9.04 10.04 -11.19
CA SER A 91 10.15 10.66 -11.91
C SER A 91 11.14 11.41 -11.02
N ALA A 92 10.88 11.50 -9.70
CA ALA A 92 11.77 12.22 -8.80
C ALA A 92 13.09 11.45 -8.58
N PRO A 93 14.25 12.14 -8.53
CA PRO A 93 15.57 11.49 -8.47
C PRO A 93 15.84 10.77 -7.13
N ASN A 94 15.05 11.07 -6.11
CA ASN A 94 15.08 10.45 -4.78
C ASN A 94 14.01 9.35 -4.62
N THR A 95 13.45 8.85 -5.72
CA THR A 95 12.49 7.76 -5.72
C THR A 95 13.19 6.42 -5.92
N LEU A 96 12.84 5.47 -5.07
CA LEU A 96 13.37 4.11 -5.05
C LEU A 96 12.21 3.13 -5.17
N LEU A 97 12.41 2.04 -5.91
CA LEU A 97 11.43 0.97 -6.05
C LEU A 97 11.91 -0.26 -5.29
N LEU A 98 11.14 -0.67 -4.28
CA LEU A 98 11.38 -1.92 -3.57
C LEU A 98 10.77 -3.08 -4.37
N TYR A 99 11.50 -3.58 -5.35
CA TYR A 99 11.08 -4.70 -6.18
C TYR A 99 12.29 -5.50 -6.71
N PRO A 100 12.21 -6.86 -6.74
CA PRO A 100 13.30 -7.66 -7.30
C PRO A 100 13.38 -7.48 -8.82
N SER A 101 14.52 -6.98 -9.30
CA SER A 101 14.83 -6.88 -10.73
C SER A 101 16.30 -7.26 -10.97
N PRO A 102 16.68 -7.63 -12.21
CA PRO A 102 18.08 -7.86 -12.55
C PRO A 102 18.99 -6.63 -12.36
N ALA A 103 18.40 -5.43 -12.35
CA ALA A 103 19.07 -4.17 -12.12
C ALA A 103 18.98 -3.70 -10.66
N ALA A 104 18.38 -4.50 -9.77
CA ALA A 104 18.22 -4.13 -8.36
C ALA A 104 19.59 -3.96 -7.69
N VAL A 105 19.73 -2.88 -6.95
CA VAL A 105 20.95 -2.54 -6.22
C VAL A 105 20.80 -2.84 -4.74
N ASP A 106 21.91 -3.11 -4.06
CA ASP A 106 21.90 -3.26 -2.61
C ASP A 106 21.65 -1.91 -1.92
N ILE A 107 20.78 -1.89 -0.90
CA ILE A 107 20.43 -0.67 -0.16
C ILE A 107 21.66 0.02 0.49
N ARG A 108 22.70 -0.76 0.81
CA ARG A 108 23.98 -0.25 1.36
C ARG A 108 24.73 0.62 0.35
N GLU A 109 24.46 0.46 -0.94
CA GLU A 109 25.06 1.28 -2.00
C GLU A 109 24.35 2.63 -2.16
N ILE A 110 23.06 2.70 -1.80
CA ILE A 110 22.24 3.91 -1.85
C ILE A 110 22.61 4.87 -0.70
N SER A 111 22.89 4.31 0.48
CA SER A 111 23.13 5.04 1.74
C SER A 111 24.37 5.95 1.71
N ARG A 112 25.27 5.79 0.73
CA ARG A 112 26.46 6.65 0.57
C ARG A 112 26.16 8.04 0.01
N ARG A 113 24.92 8.29 -0.44
CA ARG A 113 24.49 9.59 -1.01
C ARG A 113 23.73 10.41 0.04
N SER A 114 24.46 10.98 1.00
CA SER A 114 24.06 12.01 2.00
C SER A 114 22.88 11.71 2.95
N ASP A 115 23.15 11.79 4.26
CA ASP A 115 22.18 11.61 5.37
C ASP A 115 21.02 12.64 5.44
N SER A 116 20.97 13.58 4.49
CA SER A 116 19.98 14.65 4.42
C SER A 116 18.87 14.43 3.39
N ILE A 117 18.96 13.41 2.53
CA ILE A 117 17.95 13.16 1.49
C ILE A 117 16.78 12.36 2.08
N SER A 118 15.56 12.89 1.93
CA SER A 118 14.33 12.14 2.14
C SER A 118 13.99 11.38 0.86
N TYR A 119 13.63 10.10 0.94
CA TYR A 119 13.31 9.29 -0.23
C TYR A 119 11.80 9.08 -0.40
N ASN A 120 11.36 8.84 -1.64
CA ASN A 120 10.07 8.18 -1.90
C ASN A 120 10.33 6.69 -2.09
N ILE A 121 9.84 5.86 -1.18
CA ILE A 121 10.00 4.40 -1.24
C ILE A 121 8.72 3.81 -1.84
N VAL A 122 8.81 3.38 -3.09
CA VAL A 122 7.70 2.77 -3.82
C VAL A 122 7.67 1.27 -3.54
N ILE A 123 6.50 0.77 -3.14
CA ILE A 123 6.26 -0.66 -2.84
C ILE A 123 5.06 -1.13 -3.66
N ILE A 124 5.18 -2.29 -4.28
CA ILE A 124 4.06 -2.91 -5.00
C ILE A 124 3.34 -3.87 -4.05
N ASP A 125 2.09 -3.57 -3.72
CA ASP A 125 1.26 -4.37 -2.80
C ASP A 125 0.34 -5.30 -3.60
N GLY A 126 0.66 -6.58 -3.55
CA GLY A 126 0.01 -7.64 -4.32
C GLY A 126 0.68 -8.98 -4.08
N THR A 127 0.00 -10.06 -4.46
CA THR A 127 0.67 -11.37 -4.58
C THR A 127 1.80 -11.30 -5.61
N TRP A 128 2.79 -12.22 -5.55
CA TRP A 128 3.91 -12.23 -6.51
C TRP A 128 3.48 -12.12 -7.99
N PRO A 129 2.47 -12.87 -8.47
CA PRO A 129 1.98 -12.69 -9.84
C PRO A 129 1.38 -11.31 -10.11
N GLN A 130 0.66 -10.74 -9.14
CA GLN A 130 0.06 -9.40 -9.28
C GLN A 130 1.13 -8.31 -9.29
N ALA A 131 2.10 -8.39 -8.38
CA ALA A 131 3.20 -7.44 -8.30
C ALA A 131 4.02 -7.45 -9.59
N LYS A 132 4.32 -8.65 -10.11
CA LYS A 132 4.98 -8.83 -11.42
C LYS A 132 4.16 -8.23 -12.56
N ALA A 133 2.85 -8.45 -12.58
CA ALA A 133 1.98 -7.88 -13.61
C ALA A 133 1.92 -6.34 -13.54
N ILE A 134 1.89 -5.77 -12.34
CA ILE A 134 1.96 -4.31 -12.14
C ILE A 134 3.28 -3.76 -12.67
N TYR A 135 4.40 -4.38 -12.27
CA TYR A 135 5.75 -3.97 -12.70
C TYR A 135 5.87 -4.00 -14.22
N THR A 136 5.66 -5.18 -14.84
CA THR A 136 5.75 -5.34 -16.30
C THR A 136 4.75 -4.47 -17.07
N GLY A 137 3.58 -4.20 -16.50
CA GLY A 137 2.54 -3.36 -17.09
C GLY A 137 2.73 -1.86 -16.91
N SER A 138 3.75 -1.42 -16.18
CA SER A 138 3.99 0.00 -15.84
C SER A 138 5.44 0.38 -16.20
N PRO A 139 5.74 0.71 -17.46
CA PRO A 139 7.11 0.96 -17.93
C PRO A 139 7.90 1.99 -17.12
N ILE A 140 7.23 3.01 -16.58
CA ILE A 140 7.84 4.04 -15.72
C ILE A 140 8.54 3.45 -14.48
N LEU A 141 8.14 2.27 -14.02
CA LEU A 141 8.75 1.61 -12.85
C LEU A 141 10.10 0.96 -13.19
N HIS A 142 10.37 0.70 -14.47
CA HIS A 142 11.61 0.03 -14.89
C HIS A 142 12.83 0.95 -14.81
N ASP A 143 12.62 2.26 -14.87
CA ASP A 143 13.67 3.29 -14.84
C ASP A 143 14.00 3.72 -13.40
N ILE A 144 13.26 3.23 -12.40
CA ILE A 144 13.47 3.52 -10.98
C ILE A 144 14.50 2.54 -10.42
N LYS A 145 15.43 3.08 -9.62
CA LYS A 145 16.44 2.31 -8.90
C LYS A 145 15.86 1.44 -7.79
#